data_AF-A0A009SI22-F1
#
_entry.id   AF-A0A009SI22-F1
#
_cell.length_a   1.000
_cell.length_b   1.000
_cell.length_c   1.000
_cell.angle_alpha   90.00
_cell.angle_beta   90.00
_cell.angle_gamma   90.00
#
_symmetry.space_group_name_H-M   'P 1'
#
loop_
_entity.id
_entity.type
_entity.pdbx_description
1 polymer ?
#
loop_
_entity_poly.entity_id
_entity_poly.type
_entity_poly.pdbx_seq_one_letter_code
_entity_poly.pdbx_strand_id
1 'polypeptide(L)'
;MRHYTGIDQLINSFDQALRSLVPGATAAQRQNPAETVEAKLGVEDARHVAGLMRVNHSGEVCAQALYHGQALTAKLPNVRREMQQAAIEEQDHLAWCEDRLKELNSHTSLLNPIWYGLSYGMGALAGIAGDKYSLGFVAETERQVSLHLQDHLNQLPAQDERSRKILEQMNEDELHHRHTALEAGGVELPYAVKITMTAISKLMTKTSYYL
;
A
#
# COMPACT_ATOMS: atom_id res chain seq x y z
N MET A 1 -17.75 20.62 14.65
CA MET A 1 -17.23 19.78 13.55
C MET A 1 -17.07 20.69 12.34
N ARG A 2 -15.88 20.74 11.71
CA ARG A 2 -15.68 21.54 10.48
C ARG A 2 -16.50 20.90 9.35
N HIS A 3 -17.36 21.68 8.70
CA HIS A 3 -18.09 21.24 7.50
C HIS A 3 -17.23 21.51 6.28
N TYR A 4 -16.66 20.46 5.71
CA TYR A 4 -15.93 20.54 4.44
C TYR A 4 -16.93 20.58 3.28
N THR A 5 -16.76 21.55 2.39
CA THR A 5 -17.50 21.66 1.13
C THR A 5 -17.02 20.59 0.13
N GLY A 6 -17.77 20.38 -0.96
CA GLY A 6 -17.33 19.46 -2.03
C GLY A 6 -16.00 19.86 -2.68
N ILE A 7 -15.69 21.17 -2.71
CA ILE A 7 -14.41 21.68 -3.18
C ILE A 7 -13.30 21.32 -2.19
N ASP A 8 -13.54 21.45 -0.88
CA ASP A 8 -12.55 21.09 0.14
C ASP A 8 -12.21 19.59 0.08
N GLN A 9 -13.21 18.74 -0.16
CA GLN A 9 -12.99 17.29 -0.32
C GLN A 9 -12.16 16.97 -1.56
N LEU A 10 -12.38 17.69 -2.67
CA LEU A 10 -11.60 17.53 -3.90
C LEU A 10 -10.15 17.98 -3.67
N ILE A 11 -9.93 19.12 -3.02
CA ILE A 11 -8.60 19.62 -2.68
C ILE A 11 -7.86 18.63 -1.79
N ASN A 12 -8.51 18.10 -0.75
CA ASN A 12 -7.91 17.10 0.14
C ASN A 12 -7.56 15.81 -0.60
N SER A 13 -8.43 15.34 -1.49
CA SER A 13 -8.18 14.12 -2.29
C SER A 13 -7.00 14.32 -3.24
N PHE A 14 -6.87 15.53 -3.80
CA PHE A 14 -5.73 15.89 -4.66
C PHE A 14 -4.42 16.00 -3.86
N ASP A 15 -4.43 16.63 -2.68
CA ASP A 15 -3.26 16.68 -1.79
C ASP A 15 -2.80 15.27 -1.38
N GLN A 16 -3.73 14.41 -1.00
CA GLN A 16 -3.45 13.00 -0.70
C GLN A 16 -2.79 12.29 -1.88
N ALA A 17 -3.34 12.44 -3.08
CA ALA A 17 -2.75 11.85 -4.28
C ALA A 17 -1.34 12.36 -4.55
N LEU A 18 -1.09 13.66 -4.37
CA LEU A 18 0.25 14.23 -4.53
C LEU A 18 1.25 13.66 -3.53
N ARG A 19 0.85 13.50 -2.26
CA ARG A 19 1.71 12.91 -1.22
C ARG A 19 2.11 11.47 -1.56
N SER A 20 1.16 10.66 -2.03
CA SER A 20 1.44 9.26 -2.39
C SER A 20 2.23 9.11 -3.70
N LEU A 21 2.12 10.06 -4.63
CA LEU A 21 2.70 9.94 -5.97
C LEU A 21 4.03 10.66 -6.15
N VAL A 22 4.28 11.74 -5.40
CA VAL A 22 5.50 12.55 -5.54
C VAL A 22 6.57 11.96 -4.60
N PRO A 23 7.71 11.47 -5.14
CA PRO A 23 8.80 10.98 -4.31
C PRO A 23 9.27 12.04 -3.31
N GLY A 24 9.38 11.67 -2.04
CA GLY A 24 9.85 12.52 -0.95
C GLY A 24 8.79 13.45 -0.38
N ALA A 25 7.56 13.41 -0.89
CA ALA A 25 6.44 14.18 -0.34
C ALA A 25 5.78 13.49 0.88
N THR A 26 5.98 12.18 1.03
CA THR A 26 5.53 11.42 2.19
C THR A 26 6.63 11.35 3.24
N ALA A 27 6.26 11.60 4.50
CA ALA A 27 7.15 11.46 5.64
C ALA A 27 6.57 10.42 6.60
N ALA A 28 7.37 9.43 6.97
CA ALA A 28 7.00 8.47 7.99
C ALA A 28 6.79 9.17 9.34
N GLN A 29 5.73 8.79 10.04
CA GLN A 29 5.48 9.13 11.44
C GLN A 29 6.25 8.20 12.38
N ARG A 30 6.47 6.95 11.96
CA ARG A 30 7.25 5.95 12.70
C ARG A 30 8.70 5.89 12.20
N GLN A 31 9.58 5.53 13.11
CA GLN A 31 10.98 5.24 12.80
C GLN A 31 11.08 4.06 11.83
N ASN A 32 12.03 4.11 10.89
CA ASN A 32 12.26 2.99 9.99
C ASN A 32 12.76 1.77 10.78
N PRO A 33 12.09 0.60 10.69
CA PRO A 33 12.45 -0.59 11.47
C PRO A 33 13.88 -1.09 11.20
N ALA A 34 14.44 -0.71 10.05
CA ALA A 34 15.79 -1.08 9.64
C ALA A 34 16.82 0.06 9.78
N GLU A 35 16.51 1.18 10.44
CA GLU A 35 17.36 2.38 10.44
C GLU A 35 18.83 2.08 10.79
N THR A 36 19.07 1.26 11.82
CA THR A 36 20.41 0.91 12.31
C THR A 36 21.07 -0.28 11.59
N VAL A 37 20.39 -0.89 10.63
CA VAL A 37 20.84 -2.09 9.92
C VAL A 37 21.52 -1.70 8.61
N GLU A 38 22.81 -1.98 8.47
CA GLU A 38 23.51 -1.82 7.20
C GLU A 38 23.44 -3.10 6.36
N ALA A 39 23.18 -2.96 5.06
CA ALA A 39 23.27 -4.05 4.09
C ALA A 39 24.10 -3.61 2.89
N LYS A 40 25.21 -4.30 2.63
CA LYS A 40 26.08 -4.08 1.46
C LYS A 40 25.78 -5.14 0.42
N LEU A 41 25.28 -4.71 -0.73
CA LEU A 41 24.89 -5.59 -1.82
C LEU A 41 25.82 -5.43 -3.02
N GLY A 42 26.05 -6.53 -3.74
CA GLY A 42 26.60 -6.48 -5.08
C GLY A 42 25.64 -5.80 -6.04
N VAL A 43 26.13 -5.38 -7.22
CA VAL A 43 25.33 -4.63 -8.20
C VAL A 43 24.08 -5.40 -8.66
N GLU A 44 24.21 -6.70 -8.90
CA GLU A 44 23.09 -7.55 -9.35
C GLU A 44 22.03 -7.71 -8.25
N ASP A 45 22.46 -8.01 -7.02
CA ASP A 45 21.58 -8.10 -5.86
C ASP A 45 20.87 -6.77 -5.57
N ALA A 46 21.60 -5.66 -5.60
CA ALA A 46 21.02 -4.33 -5.39
C ALA A 46 19.93 -4.01 -6.43
N ARG A 47 20.15 -4.38 -7.70
CA ARG A 47 19.16 -4.22 -8.76
C ARG A 47 17.93 -5.09 -8.55
N HIS A 48 18.13 -6.34 -8.12
CA HIS A 48 17.02 -7.26 -7.83
C HIS A 48 16.16 -6.75 -6.67
N VAL A 49 16.80 -6.41 -5.55
CA VAL A 49 16.15 -5.85 -4.36
C VAL A 49 15.41 -4.55 -4.71
N ALA A 50 16.01 -3.67 -5.52
CA ALA A 50 15.35 -2.45 -5.96
C ALA A 50 14.11 -2.72 -6.83
N GLY A 51 14.06 -3.84 -7.57
CA GLY A 51 12.87 -4.30 -8.26
C GLY A 51 11.77 -4.70 -7.27
N LEU A 52 12.11 -5.50 -6.26
CA LEU A 52 11.17 -5.95 -5.22
C LEU A 52 10.62 -4.77 -4.40
N MET A 53 11.49 -3.87 -3.94
CA MET A 53 11.09 -2.68 -3.18
C MET A 53 10.20 -1.73 -3.99
N ARG A 54 10.39 -1.65 -5.32
CA ARG A 54 9.52 -0.85 -6.18
C ARG A 54 8.13 -1.46 -6.30
N VAL A 55 8.03 -2.79 -6.35
CA VAL A 55 6.74 -3.48 -6.32
C VAL A 55 6.03 -3.22 -4.99
N ASN A 56 6.73 -3.35 -3.86
CA ASN A 56 6.14 -3.07 -2.54
C ASN A 56 5.66 -1.61 -2.47
N HIS A 57 6.51 -0.65 -2.85
CA HIS A 57 6.11 0.75 -2.95
C HIS A 57 4.86 0.96 -3.83
N SER A 58 4.77 0.32 -4.99
CA SER A 58 3.56 0.42 -5.83
C SER A 58 2.33 -0.19 -5.16
N GLY A 59 2.50 -1.25 -4.37
CA GLY A 59 1.47 -1.81 -3.50
C GLY A 59 0.96 -0.77 -2.51
N GLU A 60 1.85 -0.09 -1.80
CA GLU A 60 1.49 0.96 -0.83
C GLU A 60 0.77 2.15 -1.48
N VAL A 61 1.19 2.57 -2.67
CA VAL A 61 0.48 3.58 -3.47
C VAL A 61 -0.95 3.11 -3.77
N CYS A 62 -1.14 1.83 -4.10
CA CYS A 62 -2.46 1.28 -4.36
C CYS A 62 -3.32 1.21 -3.10
N ALA A 63 -2.76 0.75 -1.97
CA ALA A 63 -3.45 0.66 -0.69
C ALA A 63 -3.93 2.04 -0.23
N GLN A 64 -3.05 3.06 -0.23
CA GLN A 64 -3.45 4.42 0.10
C GLN A 64 -4.56 4.94 -0.82
N ALA A 65 -4.42 4.77 -2.13
CA ALA A 65 -5.44 5.19 -3.08
C ALA A 65 -6.79 4.51 -2.83
N LEU A 66 -6.77 3.20 -2.59
CA LEU A 66 -7.94 2.40 -2.27
C LEU A 66 -8.64 2.93 -1.02
N TYR A 67 -7.89 3.15 0.08
CA TYR A 67 -8.42 3.66 1.34
C TYR A 67 -8.99 5.06 1.22
N HIS A 68 -8.32 5.96 0.48
CA HIS A 68 -8.87 7.29 0.18
C HIS A 68 -10.19 7.20 -0.60
N GLY A 69 -10.25 6.32 -1.61
CA GLY A 69 -11.47 6.07 -2.39
C GLY A 69 -12.61 5.52 -1.53
N GLN A 70 -12.34 4.53 -0.68
CA GLN A 70 -13.32 3.95 0.25
C GLN A 70 -13.81 4.98 1.27
N ALA A 71 -12.91 5.75 1.87
CA ALA A 71 -13.24 6.78 2.85
C ALA A 71 -14.17 7.85 2.25
N LEU A 72 -13.98 8.20 0.98
CA LEU A 72 -14.81 9.17 0.27
C LEU A 72 -16.28 8.73 0.21
N THR A 73 -16.54 7.43 -0.04
CA THR A 73 -17.89 6.91 -0.29
C THR A 73 -18.45 6.05 0.85
N ALA A 74 -17.69 5.87 1.93
CA ALA A 74 -18.11 5.17 3.15
C ALA A 74 -19.37 5.80 3.76
N LYS A 75 -20.33 4.93 4.12
CA LYS A 75 -21.64 5.32 4.66
C LYS A 75 -21.57 5.52 6.17
N LEU A 76 -20.81 4.67 6.87
CA LEU A 76 -20.64 4.73 8.31
C LEU A 76 -19.41 5.56 8.74
N PRO A 77 -19.56 6.47 9.72
CA PRO A 77 -18.44 7.30 10.19
C PRO A 77 -17.29 6.54 10.85
N ASN A 78 -17.53 5.37 11.45
CA ASN A 78 -16.45 4.55 12.02
C ASN A 78 -15.60 3.93 10.90
N VAL A 79 -16.23 3.35 9.88
CA VAL A 79 -15.51 2.75 8.74
C VAL A 79 -14.70 3.80 8.01
N ARG A 80 -15.25 5.01 7.79
CA ARG A 80 -14.47 6.12 7.22
C ARG A 80 -13.21 6.41 8.04
N ARG A 81 -13.30 6.47 9.37
CA ARG A 81 -12.17 6.75 10.25
C ARG A 81 -11.14 5.62 10.23
N GLU A 82 -11.59 4.37 10.19
CA GLU A 82 -10.71 3.20 10.05
C GLU A 82 -9.93 3.25 8.74
N MET A 83 -10.58 3.55 7.60
CA MET A 83 -9.88 3.68 6.31
C MET A 83 -8.86 4.83 6.33
N GLN A 84 -9.20 5.96 6.97
CA GLN A 84 -8.28 7.08 7.11
C GLN A 84 -7.09 6.75 8.00
N GLN A 85 -7.29 5.95 9.05
CA GLN A 85 -6.23 5.52 9.94
C GLN A 85 -5.28 4.54 9.22
N ALA A 86 -5.83 3.54 8.52
CA ALA A 86 -5.03 2.63 7.69
C ALA A 86 -4.20 3.40 6.66
N ALA A 87 -4.80 4.37 5.95
CA ALA A 87 -4.07 5.21 5.00
C ALA A 87 -2.95 6.06 5.62
N ILE A 88 -3.03 6.38 6.92
CA ILE A 88 -1.95 7.07 7.65
C ILE A 88 -0.83 6.09 7.98
N GLU A 89 -1.17 4.87 8.39
CA GLU A 89 -0.19 3.82 8.71
C GLU A 89 0.57 3.37 7.45
N GLU A 90 -0.11 3.25 6.30
CA GLU A 90 0.54 2.95 5.00
C GLU A 90 1.51 4.03 4.50
N GLN A 91 1.43 5.25 5.03
CA GLN A 91 2.42 6.29 4.68
C GLN A 91 3.80 5.95 5.23
N ASP A 92 3.87 5.25 6.36
CA ASP A 92 5.14 4.77 6.91
C ASP A 92 5.76 3.73 5.96
N HIS A 93 4.97 2.76 5.50
CA HIS A 93 5.41 1.72 4.56
C HIS A 93 5.92 2.30 3.25
N LEU A 94 5.16 3.26 2.69
CA LEU A 94 5.54 3.97 1.47
C LEU A 94 6.89 4.67 1.64
N ALA A 95 7.07 5.41 2.73
CA ALA A 95 8.30 6.13 3.03
C ALA A 95 9.49 5.17 3.23
N TRP A 96 9.32 4.08 3.98
CA TRP A 96 10.38 3.09 4.19
C TRP A 96 10.82 2.42 2.88
N CYS A 97 9.86 2.10 2.00
CA CYS A 97 10.16 1.57 0.68
C CYS A 97 10.91 2.59 -0.18
N GLU A 98 10.49 3.85 -0.14
CA GLU A 98 11.13 4.93 -0.89
C GLU A 98 12.57 5.18 -0.42
N ASP A 99 12.80 5.20 0.90
CA ASP A 99 14.13 5.35 1.49
C ASP A 99 15.04 4.19 1.06
N ARG A 100 14.53 2.95 1.10
CA ARG A 100 15.31 1.80 0.64
C ARG A 100 15.64 1.88 -0.85
N LEU A 101 14.72 2.35 -1.68
CA LEU A 101 14.98 2.57 -3.11
C LEU A 101 16.05 3.64 -3.34
N LYS A 102 16.05 4.73 -2.56
CA LYS A 102 17.07 5.78 -2.62
C LYS A 102 18.46 5.24 -2.27
N GLU A 103 18.56 4.47 -1.20
CA GLU A 103 19.84 3.83 -0.78
C GLU A 103 20.41 2.89 -1.85
N LEU A 104 19.53 2.21 -2.59
CA LEU A 104 19.89 1.33 -3.70
C LEU A 104 20.16 2.11 -5.00
N ASN A 105 20.17 3.45 -4.96
CA ASN A 105 20.28 4.33 -6.13
C ASN A 105 19.25 4.00 -7.22
N SER A 106 18.01 3.76 -6.81
CA SER A 106 16.90 3.43 -7.70
C SER A 106 15.77 4.47 -7.61
N HIS A 107 14.64 4.16 -8.25
CA HIS A 107 13.47 5.04 -8.30
C HIS A 107 12.18 4.29 -7.93
N THR A 108 11.09 5.01 -7.79
CA THR A 108 9.74 4.44 -7.65
C THR A 108 9.17 4.09 -9.03
N SER A 109 8.04 3.38 -9.09
CA SER A 109 7.47 2.99 -10.39
C SER A 109 6.92 4.19 -11.15
N LEU A 110 7.26 4.29 -12.43
CA LEU A 110 6.70 5.30 -13.33
C LEU A 110 5.20 5.10 -13.58
N LEU A 111 4.66 3.91 -13.29
CA LEU A 111 3.24 3.58 -13.47
C LEU A 111 2.39 3.90 -12.24
N ASN A 112 2.99 4.36 -11.14
CA ASN A 112 2.29 4.70 -9.91
C ASN A 112 1.06 5.61 -10.12
N PRO A 113 1.08 6.65 -10.99
CA PRO A 113 -0.11 7.47 -11.24
C PRO A 113 -1.30 6.68 -11.82
N ILE A 114 -1.03 5.70 -12.70
CA ILE A 114 -2.07 4.84 -13.28
C ILE A 114 -2.63 3.92 -12.20
N TRP A 115 -1.75 3.29 -11.44
CA TRP A 115 -2.13 2.38 -10.36
C TRP A 115 -2.93 3.09 -9.26
N TYR A 116 -2.52 4.28 -8.85
CA TYR A 116 -3.25 5.11 -7.91
C TYR A 116 -4.67 5.41 -8.43
N GLY A 117 -4.81 5.88 -9.68
CA GLY A 117 -6.11 6.21 -10.25
C GLY A 117 -7.06 5.01 -10.29
N LEU A 118 -6.56 3.84 -10.69
CA LEU A 118 -7.35 2.60 -10.73
C LEU A 118 -7.77 2.16 -9.33
N SER A 119 -6.85 2.15 -8.37
CA SER A 119 -7.10 1.73 -6.99
C SER A 119 -8.06 2.68 -6.26
N TYR A 120 -7.91 3.99 -6.47
CA TYR A 120 -8.86 4.98 -5.95
C TYR A 120 -10.27 4.76 -6.48
N GLY A 121 -10.42 4.53 -7.79
CA GLY A 121 -11.71 4.23 -8.40
C GLY A 121 -12.33 2.94 -7.83
N MET A 122 -11.55 1.88 -7.70
CA MET A 122 -12.01 0.62 -7.09
C MET A 122 -12.45 0.83 -5.63
N GLY A 123 -11.69 1.61 -4.86
CA GLY A 123 -12.02 1.93 -3.47
C GLY A 123 -13.34 2.68 -3.35
N ALA A 124 -13.53 3.71 -4.19
CA ALA A 124 -14.79 4.45 -4.24
C ALA A 124 -15.99 3.55 -4.59
N LEU A 125 -15.83 2.64 -5.55
CA LEU A 125 -16.86 1.66 -5.90
C LEU A 125 -17.17 0.69 -4.75
N ALA A 126 -16.15 0.23 -4.01
CA ALA A 126 -16.32 -0.65 -2.87
C ALA A 126 -17.11 0.04 -1.73
N GLY A 127 -16.79 1.30 -1.42
CA GLY A 127 -17.55 2.08 -0.42
C GLY A 127 -19.00 2.32 -0.85
N ILE A 128 -19.27 2.57 -2.13
CA ILE A 128 -20.65 2.69 -2.67
C ILE A 128 -21.41 1.37 -2.49
N ALA A 129 -20.78 0.23 -2.80
CA ALA A 129 -21.35 -1.11 -2.67
C ALA A 129 -21.73 -1.43 -1.20
N GLY A 130 -21.02 -0.84 -0.25
CA GLY A 130 -21.40 -0.79 1.17
C GLY A 130 -20.26 -1.19 2.10
N ASP A 131 -20.32 -0.69 3.32
CA ASP A 131 -19.19 -0.71 4.26
C ASP A 131 -18.66 -2.12 4.57
N LYS A 132 -19.54 -3.12 4.72
CA LYS A 132 -19.11 -4.52 4.93
C LYS A 132 -18.28 -5.09 3.77
N TYR A 133 -18.60 -4.70 2.53
CA TYR A 133 -17.85 -5.11 1.34
C TYR A 133 -16.58 -4.29 1.20
N SER A 134 -16.62 -3.01 1.59
CA SER A 134 -15.44 -2.16 1.68
C SER A 134 -14.40 -2.78 2.63
N LEU A 135 -14.80 -3.13 3.85
CA LEU A 135 -13.94 -3.82 4.82
C LEU A 135 -13.49 -5.20 4.32
N GLY A 136 -14.38 -5.93 3.64
CA GLY A 136 -14.02 -7.20 2.98
C GLY A 136 -12.95 -7.04 1.89
N PHE A 137 -12.97 -5.91 1.17
CA PHE A 137 -11.97 -5.57 0.17
C PHE A 137 -10.63 -5.25 0.81
N VAL A 138 -10.60 -4.47 1.91
CA VAL A 138 -9.38 -4.25 2.70
C VAL A 138 -8.80 -5.59 3.14
N ALA A 139 -9.60 -6.42 3.82
CA ALA A 139 -9.14 -7.71 4.31
C ALA A 139 -8.56 -8.62 3.21
N GLU A 140 -9.11 -8.57 1.99
CA GLU A 140 -8.58 -9.33 0.86
C GLU A 140 -7.34 -8.69 0.24
N THR A 141 -7.24 -7.36 0.17
CA THR A 141 -6.03 -6.63 -0.24
C THR A 141 -4.86 -7.02 0.67
N GLU A 142 -5.00 -6.87 1.98
CA GLU A 142 -3.91 -7.15 2.94
C GLU A 142 -3.48 -8.61 2.91
N ARG A 143 -4.42 -9.52 2.63
CA ARG A 143 -4.10 -10.94 2.43
C ARG A 143 -3.16 -11.13 1.25
N GLN A 144 -3.44 -10.45 0.15
CA GLN A 144 -2.64 -10.55 -1.07
C GLN A 144 -1.30 -9.84 -0.87
N VAL A 145 -1.28 -8.66 -0.25
CA VAL A 145 -0.05 -7.95 0.11
C VAL A 145 0.83 -8.83 1.00
N SER A 146 0.30 -9.41 2.08
CA SER A 146 1.05 -10.33 2.95
C SER A 146 1.65 -11.53 2.19
N LEU A 147 0.92 -12.11 1.24
CA LEU A 147 1.46 -13.19 0.40
C LEU A 147 2.60 -12.70 -0.51
N HIS A 148 2.48 -11.49 -1.06
CA HIS A 148 3.53 -10.87 -1.86
C HIS A 148 4.77 -10.53 -1.02
N LEU A 149 4.60 -9.99 0.19
CA LEU A 149 5.70 -9.69 1.11
C LEU A 149 6.45 -10.96 1.51
N GLN A 150 5.75 -12.05 1.82
CA GLN A 150 6.36 -13.35 2.10
C GLN A 150 7.14 -13.91 0.90
N ASP A 151 6.60 -13.79 -0.32
CA ASP A 151 7.31 -14.17 -1.54
C ASP A 151 8.58 -13.34 -1.76
N HIS A 152 8.52 -12.03 -1.54
CA HIS A 152 9.68 -11.15 -1.64
C HIS A 152 10.72 -11.44 -0.55
N LEU A 153 10.32 -11.70 0.69
CA LEU A 153 11.20 -12.10 1.79
C LEU A 153 12.03 -13.36 1.46
N ASN A 154 11.45 -14.28 0.68
CA ASN A 154 12.12 -15.49 0.20
C ASN A 154 13.08 -15.24 -0.98
N GLN A 155 12.87 -14.16 -1.74
CA GLN A 155 13.71 -13.77 -2.87
C GLN A 155 14.87 -12.86 -2.46
N LEU A 156 14.79 -12.22 -1.29
CA LEU A 156 15.86 -11.36 -0.78
C LEU A 156 17.18 -12.13 -0.61
N PRO A 157 18.32 -11.54 -1.02
CA PRO A 157 19.64 -12.05 -0.67
C PRO A 157 19.80 -12.21 0.85
N ALA A 158 20.51 -13.24 1.30
CA ALA A 158 20.68 -13.54 2.72
C ALA A 158 21.34 -12.38 3.50
N GLN A 159 22.18 -11.60 2.84
CA GLN A 159 22.88 -10.45 3.40
C GLN A 159 22.04 -9.16 3.44
N ASP A 160 20.84 -9.13 2.84
CA ASP A 160 19.99 -7.94 2.81
C ASP A 160 19.05 -7.84 4.03
N GLU A 161 19.65 -7.84 5.21
CA GLU A 161 18.90 -7.73 6.47
C GLU A 161 18.12 -6.41 6.56
N ARG A 162 18.61 -5.36 5.89
CA ARG A 162 17.96 -4.05 5.86
C ARG A 162 16.58 -4.12 5.19
N SER A 163 16.48 -4.66 3.97
CA SER A 163 15.17 -4.82 3.32
C SER A 163 14.32 -5.85 4.05
N ARG A 164 14.91 -6.93 4.58
CA ARG A 164 14.20 -7.96 5.34
C ARG A 164 13.41 -7.37 6.51
N LYS A 165 14.06 -6.54 7.34
CA LYS A 165 13.43 -5.88 8.49
C LYS A 165 12.25 -4.98 8.11
N ILE A 166 12.36 -4.28 6.99
CA ILE A 166 11.25 -3.46 6.47
C ILE A 166 10.07 -4.35 6.09
N LEU A 167 10.30 -5.40 5.29
CA LEU A 167 9.21 -6.26 4.80
C LEU A 167 8.59 -7.12 5.92
N GLU A 168 9.36 -7.52 6.92
CA GLU A 168 8.85 -8.20 8.12
C GLU A 168 7.87 -7.31 8.88
N GLN A 169 8.27 -6.06 9.18
CA GLN A 169 7.39 -5.11 9.87
C GLN A 169 6.12 -4.81 9.07
N MET A 170 6.26 -4.54 7.77
CA MET A 170 5.11 -4.31 6.90
C MET A 170 4.15 -5.51 6.96
N ASN A 171 4.66 -6.74 6.82
CA ASN A 171 3.81 -7.93 6.84
C ASN A 171 3.08 -8.14 8.18
N GLU A 172 3.69 -7.78 9.31
CA GLU A 172 3.01 -7.78 10.60
C GLU A 172 1.85 -6.77 10.64
N ASP A 173 2.09 -5.56 10.13
CA ASP A 173 1.10 -4.48 10.05
C ASP A 173 -0.06 -4.86 9.12
N GLU A 174 0.21 -5.40 7.92
CA GLU A 174 -0.81 -5.89 6.97
C GLU A 174 -1.73 -6.95 7.60
N LEU A 175 -1.15 -7.91 8.32
CA LEU A 175 -1.92 -8.96 8.98
C LEU A 175 -2.81 -8.39 10.09
N HIS A 176 -2.34 -7.35 10.78
CA HIS A 176 -3.13 -6.62 11.76
C HIS A 176 -4.30 -5.87 11.11
N HIS A 177 -4.07 -5.14 10.01
CA HIS A 177 -5.13 -4.46 9.26
C HIS A 177 -6.19 -5.41 8.74
N ARG A 178 -5.76 -6.55 8.19
CA ARG A 178 -6.67 -7.63 7.76
C ARG A 178 -7.58 -8.08 8.90
N HIS A 179 -7.00 -8.31 10.07
CA HIS A 179 -7.74 -8.79 11.22
C HIS A 179 -8.75 -7.74 11.69
N THR A 180 -8.30 -6.50 11.85
CA THR A 180 -9.14 -5.35 12.23
C THR A 180 -10.32 -5.16 11.26
N ALA A 181 -10.08 -5.27 9.94
CA ALA A 181 -11.14 -5.14 8.94
C ALA A 181 -12.19 -6.27 9.05
N LEU A 182 -11.78 -7.50 9.37
CA LEU A 182 -12.69 -8.62 9.58
C LEU A 182 -13.49 -8.46 10.89
N GLU A 183 -12.84 -8.04 11.97
CA GLU A 183 -13.51 -7.77 13.26
C GLU A 183 -14.51 -6.61 13.16
N ALA A 184 -14.22 -5.61 12.34
CA ALA A 184 -15.13 -4.50 12.02
C ALA A 184 -16.35 -4.92 11.17
N GLY A 185 -16.45 -6.19 10.76
CA GLY A 185 -17.58 -6.74 10.01
C GLY A 185 -17.34 -6.90 8.51
N GLY A 186 -16.07 -6.91 8.08
CA GLY A 186 -15.68 -7.25 6.72
C GLY A 186 -16.19 -8.63 6.31
N VAL A 187 -16.86 -8.69 5.15
CA VAL A 187 -17.38 -9.95 4.62
C VAL A 187 -16.47 -10.51 3.54
N GLU A 188 -16.48 -11.83 3.39
CA GLU A 188 -15.74 -12.47 2.31
C GLU A 188 -16.22 -12.00 0.93
N LEU A 189 -15.29 -11.52 0.11
CA LEU A 189 -15.61 -11.11 -1.26
C LEU A 189 -15.93 -12.31 -2.15
N PRO A 190 -16.80 -12.14 -3.17
CA PRO A 190 -17.07 -13.18 -4.15
C PRO A 190 -15.78 -13.67 -4.82
N TYR A 191 -15.68 -14.97 -5.08
CA TYR A 191 -14.48 -15.59 -5.64
C TYR A 191 -14.00 -14.95 -6.95
N ALA A 192 -14.94 -14.55 -7.81
CA ALA A 192 -14.61 -13.84 -9.06
C ALA A 192 -13.85 -12.52 -8.81
N VAL A 193 -14.21 -11.77 -7.77
CA VAL A 193 -13.52 -10.52 -7.38
C VAL A 193 -12.11 -10.82 -6.92
N LYS A 194 -11.93 -11.85 -6.08
CA LYS A 194 -10.59 -12.27 -5.61
C LYS A 194 -9.67 -12.64 -6.76
N ILE A 195 -10.17 -13.39 -7.76
CA ILE A 195 -9.40 -13.72 -8.97
C ILE A 195 -9.00 -12.47 -9.73
N THR A 196 -9.93 -11.53 -9.93
CA THR A 196 -9.64 -10.28 -10.63
C THR A 196 -8.58 -9.46 -9.90
N MET A 197 -8.69 -9.33 -8.57
CA MET A 197 -7.68 -8.66 -7.75
C MET A 197 -6.31 -9.33 -7.91
N THR A 198 -6.23 -10.66 -7.84
CA THR A 198 -4.98 -11.39 -8.04
C THR A 198 -4.38 -11.19 -9.43
N ALA A 199 -5.22 -11.15 -10.48
CA ALA A 199 -4.75 -10.90 -11.84
C ALA A 199 -4.17 -9.48 -12.01
N ILE A 200 -4.84 -8.48 -11.45
CA ILE A 200 -4.37 -7.08 -11.44
C ILE A 200 -3.07 -6.98 -10.63
N SER A 201 -3.03 -7.60 -9.45
CA SER A 201 -1.83 -7.60 -8.60
C SER A 201 -0.63 -8.18 -9.34
N LYS A 202 -0.78 -9.34 -10.01
CA LYS A 202 0.30 -9.94 -10.81
C LYS A 202 0.79 -9.03 -11.94
N LEU A 203 -0.13 -8.34 -12.61
CA LEU A 203 0.24 -7.38 -13.67
C LEU A 203 1.04 -6.23 -13.06
N MET A 204 0.56 -5.64 -11.97
CA MET A 204 1.24 -4.57 -11.24
C MET A 204 2.63 -5.01 -10.78
N THR A 205 2.76 -6.16 -10.08
CA THR A 205 4.05 -6.73 -9.66
C THR A 205 5.01 -6.83 -10.83
N LYS A 206 4.58 -7.43 -11.95
CA LYS A 206 5.45 -7.60 -13.10
C LYS A 206 5.89 -6.27 -13.70
N THR A 207 5.00 -5.30 -13.83
CA THR A 207 5.33 -4.01 -14.44
C THR A 207 6.18 -3.14 -13.51
N SER A 208 5.80 -3.04 -12.23
CA SER A 208 6.51 -2.24 -11.22
C SER A 208 7.85 -2.82 -10.85
N TYR A 209 8.13 -4.09 -11.13
CA TYR A 209 9.48 -4.62 -10.94
C TYR A 209 10.49 -3.96 -11.88
N TYR A 210 10.07 -3.59 -13.10
CA TYR A 210 10.96 -3.08 -14.16
C TYR A 210 10.82 -1.58 -14.45
N LEU A 211 9.66 -0.98 -14.14
CA LEU A 211 9.28 0.39 -14.52
C LEU A 211 9.03 1.26 -13.31
#